data_AF-A0A147KM21-F1
#
_entry.id   AF-A0A147KM21-F1
#
_cell.length_a   1.000
_cell.length_b   1.000
_cell.length_c   1.000
_cell.angle_alpha   90.00
_cell.angle_beta   90.00
_cell.angle_gamma   90.00
#
_symmetry.space_group_name_H-M   'P 1'
#
loop_
_entity.id
_entity.type
_entity.pdbx_description
1 polymer ?
#
loop_
_entity_poly.entity_id
_entity_poly.type
_entity_poly.pdbx_seq_one_letter_code
_entity_poly.pdbx_strand_id
1 'polypeptide(L)'
;MPDTAHTAPASGSDVSDPRHEPLRFGYTLTELDDIAATAAATVHHRSHLNRDIRVQTAWEAITTHLYATDQAPTRHTLLTVAWNAIRQAARADCAFRGWQPGYEAVTRPGFERYWALSANPHPSPEAAVVERLALAQIWPRLRPRHRELLLALAVHDDYTRAAEAVGLKYHSFVSCISRARRAFLALWHEHEAPSRPWGHDVRGKQPTTRTVTGTVLRLRERRRAQRDTPPRPRGPRRKDVGVPDAELARRYLAGESLASIARSVGLGKTTVHTRIQPHLGERR
;
A
#
# COMPACT_ATOMS: atom_id res chain seq x y z
N MET A 1 -94.47 -10.55 1.36
CA MET A 1 -93.96 -10.61 2.74
C MET A 1 -93.26 -11.94 2.93
N PRO A 2 -92.03 -12.02 3.48
CA PRO A 2 -90.87 -11.11 3.44
C PRO A 2 -89.73 -11.73 2.60
N ASP A 3 -88.88 -10.98 1.88
CA ASP A 3 -87.74 -10.17 2.34
C ASP A 3 -86.56 -11.01 2.89
N THR A 4 -85.72 -11.50 1.98
CA THR A 4 -84.39 -12.09 2.30
C THR A 4 -83.31 -11.05 2.03
N ALA A 5 -82.93 -10.34 3.09
CA ALA A 5 -81.78 -9.47 3.12
C ALA A 5 -80.49 -10.25 2.79
N HIS A 6 -79.84 -9.88 1.70
CA HIS A 6 -78.45 -10.23 1.45
C HIS A 6 -77.57 -9.41 2.39
N THR A 7 -77.19 -9.99 3.52
CA THR A 7 -76.07 -9.52 4.33
C THR A 7 -74.78 -9.78 3.54
N ALA A 8 -74.24 -8.72 2.93
CA ALA A 8 -72.86 -8.72 2.45
C ALA A 8 -71.91 -8.90 3.63
N PRO A 9 -70.87 -9.75 3.53
CA PRO A 9 -69.88 -9.84 4.58
C PRO A 9 -69.08 -8.54 4.63
N ALA A 10 -68.99 -8.00 5.85
CA ALA A 10 -68.24 -6.81 6.18
C ALA A 10 -66.79 -6.92 5.70
N SER A 11 -66.35 -5.82 5.09
CA SER A 11 -64.98 -5.47 4.72
C SER A 11 -64.00 -5.84 5.84
N GLY A 12 -63.24 -6.91 5.65
CA GLY A 12 -62.22 -7.39 6.57
C GLY A 12 -60.82 -7.18 6.01
N SER A 13 -59.94 -6.67 6.88
CA SER A 13 -58.49 -6.46 6.75
C SER A 13 -58.03 -5.29 5.87
N ASP A 14 -57.97 -4.13 6.51
CA ASP A 14 -56.98 -3.09 6.23
C ASP A 14 -55.58 -3.70 6.49
N VAL A 15 -55.00 -4.33 5.47
CA VAL A 15 -53.66 -4.90 5.54
C VAL A 15 -52.69 -3.73 5.51
N SER A 16 -52.32 -3.23 6.70
CA SER A 16 -51.30 -2.19 6.87
C SER A 16 -50.02 -2.64 6.16
N ASP A 17 -49.66 -1.97 5.06
CA ASP A 17 -48.43 -2.26 4.33
C ASP A 17 -47.23 -1.81 5.18
N PRO A 18 -46.37 -2.74 5.63
CA PRO A 18 -45.23 -2.41 6.49
C PRO A 18 -44.25 -1.41 5.83
N ARG A 19 -44.32 -1.22 4.49
CA ARG A 19 -43.49 -0.24 3.79
C ARG A 19 -43.88 1.21 4.03
N HIS A 20 -45.11 1.43 4.49
CA HIS A 20 -45.66 2.75 4.83
C HIS A 20 -45.67 3.01 6.33
N GLU A 21 -45.23 2.05 7.14
CA GLU A 21 -45.09 2.25 8.57
C GLU A 21 -43.98 3.27 8.88
N PRO A 22 -44.21 4.19 9.83
CA PRO A 22 -43.24 5.19 10.20
C PRO A 22 -42.07 4.54 10.95
N LEU A 23 -40.88 4.68 10.39
CA LEU A 23 -39.60 4.42 11.03
C LEU A 23 -39.16 5.65 11.85
N ARG A 24 -37.91 5.60 12.34
CA ARG A 24 -37.32 6.68 13.14
C ARG A 24 -37.40 8.04 12.43
N PHE A 25 -37.78 9.06 13.19
CA PHE A 25 -38.00 10.44 12.72
C PHE A 25 -39.12 10.61 11.68
N GLY A 26 -40.02 9.62 11.54
CA GLY A 26 -41.19 9.70 10.66
C GLY A 26 -40.93 9.30 9.21
N TYR A 27 -39.72 8.83 8.89
CA TYR A 27 -39.43 8.30 7.55
C TYR A 27 -40.10 6.95 7.32
N THR A 28 -40.58 6.68 6.12
CA THR A 28 -41.10 5.34 5.76
C THR A 28 -40.05 4.51 5.02
N LEU A 29 -40.24 3.19 4.97
CA LEU A 29 -39.36 2.29 4.22
C LEU A 29 -39.33 2.65 2.72
N THR A 30 -40.50 3.00 2.17
CA THR A 30 -40.64 3.47 0.78
C THR A 30 -39.82 4.73 0.50
N GLU A 31 -39.83 5.69 1.42
CA GLU A 31 -39.04 6.91 1.28
C GLU A 31 -37.53 6.63 1.33
N LEU A 32 -37.08 5.69 2.17
CA LEU A 32 -35.67 5.30 2.21
C LEU A 32 -35.24 4.61 0.92
N ASP A 33 -36.08 3.73 0.37
CA ASP A 33 -35.86 3.06 -0.92
C ASP A 33 -35.78 4.08 -2.06
N ASP A 34 -36.67 5.07 -2.09
CA ASP A 34 -36.66 6.15 -3.08
C ASP A 34 -35.39 7.02 -2.98
N ILE A 35 -34.97 7.35 -1.75
CA ILE A 35 -33.72 8.10 -1.53
C ILE A 35 -32.52 7.27 -1.99
N ALA A 36 -32.47 5.98 -1.68
CA ALA A 36 -31.39 5.09 -2.09
C ALA A 36 -31.33 4.93 -3.62
N ALA A 37 -32.47 4.72 -4.27
CA ALA A 37 -32.59 4.64 -5.72
C ALA A 37 -32.16 5.95 -6.40
N THR A 38 -32.60 7.09 -5.85
CA THR A 38 -32.20 8.42 -6.34
C THR A 38 -30.69 8.63 -6.20
N ALA A 39 -30.12 8.29 -5.04
CA ALA A 39 -28.68 8.39 -4.81
C ALA A 39 -27.88 7.52 -5.79
N ALA A 40 -28.32 6.26 -6.00
CA ALA A 40 -27.67 5.31 -6.90
C ALA A 40 -27.73 5.71 -8.38
N ALA A 41 -28.74 6.50 -8.77
CA ALA A 41 -28.90 7.04 -10.13
C ALA A 41 -28.09 8.33 -10.35
N THR A 42 -27.99 9.18 -9.33
CA THR A 42 -27.41 10.53 -9.45
C THR A 42 -25.92 10.61 -9.10
N VAL A 43 -25.38 9.63 -8.38
CA VAL A 43 -23.99 9.67 -7.92
C VAL A 43 -23.00 9.57 -9.07
N HIS A 44 -22.21 10.63 -9.26
CA HIS A 44 -21.07 10.58 -10.16
C HIS A 44 -19.93 9.76 -9.52
N HIS A 45 -19.59 8.65 -10.16
CA HIS A 45 -18.51 7.77 -9.74
C HIS A 45 -17.84 7.13 -10.97
N ARG A 46 -16.60 6.68 -10.81
CA ARG A 46 -15.85 5.98 -11.86
C ARG A 46 -15.52 4.60 -11.30
N SER A 47 -16.39 3.60 -11.51
CA SER A 47 -16.18 2.20 -11.12
C SER A 47 -17.09 1.26 -11.89
N HIS A 48 -16.91 -0.05 -11.72
CA HIS A 48 -17.75 -1.09 -12.31
C HIS A 48 -18.91 -1.56 -11.39
N LEU A 49 -19.22 -0.83 -10.32
CA LEU A 49 -20.34 -1.18 -9.43
C LEU A 49 -21.68 -1.16 -10.19
N ASN A 50 -22.37 -2.30 -10.21
CA ASN A 50 -23.73 -2.40 -10.73
C ASN A 50 -24.71 -1.55 -9.88
N ARG A 51 -25.78 -1.06 -10.51
CA ARG A 51 -26.85 -0.27 -9.91
C ARG A 51 -27.43 -0.93 -8.67
N ASP A 52 -27.66 -2.24 -8.67
CA ASP A 52 -28.28 -2.94 -7.53
C ASP A 52 -27.38 -2.85 -6.29
N ILE A 53 -26.08 -3.06 -6.46
CA ILE A 53 -25.10 -2.92 -5.37
C ILE A 53 -25.06 -1.46 -4.87
N ARG A 54 -25.19 -0.48 -5.77
CA ARG A 54 -25.24 0.94 -5.36
C ARG A 54 -26.49 1.25 -4.55
N VAL A 55 -27.65 0.74 -4.95
CA VAL A 55 -28.91 0.91 -4.21
C VAL A 55 -28.79 0.27 -2.83
N GLN A 56 -28.32 -0.98 -2.75
CA GLN A 56 -28.13 -1.67 -1.49
C GLN A 56 -27.12 -0.94 -0.57
N THR A 57 -25.97 -0.53 -1.11
CA THR A 57 -24.94 0.23 -0.36
C THR A 57 -25.50 1.55 0.17
N ALA A 58 -26.28 2.27 -0.64
CA ALA A 58 -26.95 3.50 -0.20
C ALA A 58 -27.95 3.22 0.91
N TRP A 59 -28.80 2.21 0.73
CA TRP A 59 -29.84 1.83 1.69
C TRP A 59 -29.22 1.47 3.04
N GLU A 60 -28.21 0.60 3.06
CA GLU A 60 -27.51 0.20 4.30
C GLU A 60 -26.90 1.42 5.02
N ALA A 61 -26.28 2.34 4.27
CA ALA A 61 -25.69 3.54 4.84
C ALA A 61 -26.74 4.53 5.38
N ILE A 62 -27.84 4.72 4.66
CA ILE A 62 -28.97 5.56 5.08
C ILE A 62 -29.56 5.02 6.37
N THR A 63 -29.92 3.73 6.40
CA THR A 63 -30.54 3.09 7.57
C THR A 63 -29.60 3.12 8.77
N THR A 64 -28.32 2.79 8.58
CA THR A 64 -27.32 2.87 9.65
C THR A 64 -27.19 4.29 10.21
N HIS A 65 -27.15 5.31 9.34
CA HIS A 65 -27.05 6.70 9.78
C HIS A 65 -28.33 7.20 10.48
N LEU A 66 -29.49 6.79 9.97
CA LEU A 66 -30.80 7.13 10.54
C LEU A 66 -30.91 6.66 11.99
N TYR A 67 -30.49 5.43 12.28
CA TYR A 67 -30.54 4.86 13.63
C TYR A 67 -29.38 5.29 14.54
N ALA A 68 -28.26 5.75 13.97
CA ALA A 68 -27.12 6.23 14.74
C ALA A 68 -27.19 7.71 15.14
N THR A 69 -28.09 8.49 14.52
CA THR A 69 -28.18 9.95 14.74
C THR A 69 -29.25 10.29 15.78
N ASP A 70 -28.97 11.25 16.65
CA ASP A 70 -29.90 11.70 17.70
C ASP A 70 -30.92 12.74 17.21
N GLN A 71 -30.60 13.47 16.14
CA GLN A 71 -31.46 14.48 15.52
C GLN A 71 -32.04 13.98 14.20
N ALA A 72 -33.24 14.45 13.85
CA ALA A 72 -33.88 14.09 12.59
C ALA A 72 -33.04 14.57 11.39
N PRO A 73 -32.44 13.65 10.60
CA PRO A 73 -31.66 14.05 9.44
C PRO A 73 -32.59 14.55 8.34
N THR A 74 -32.15 15.53 7.57
CA THR A 74 -32.88 15.96 6.37
C THR A 74 -32.69 14.97 5.22
N ARG A 75 -33.61 14.95 4.26
CA ARG A 75 -33.47 14.15 3.02
C ARG A 75 -32.13 14.40 2.31
N HIS A 76 -31.66 15.64 2.28
CA HIS A 76 -30.38 15.99 1.66
C HIS A 76 -29.18 15.40 2.42
N THR A 77 -29.26 15.35 3.75
CA THR A 77 -28.26 14.68 4.59
C THR A 77 -28.19 13.18 4.25
N LEU A 78 -29.34 12.51 4.14
CA LEU A 78 -29.41 11.10 3.77
C LEU A 78 -28.85 10.84 2.37
N LEU A 79 -29.16 11.68 1.38
CA LEU A 79 -28.55 11.62 0.04
C LEU A 79 -27.03 11.78 0.09
N THR A 80 -26.52 12.70 0.90
CA THR A 80 -25.07 12.93 1.04
C THR A 80 -24.37 11.72 1.65
N VAL A 81 -24.97 11.11 2.68
CA VAL A 81 -24.48 9.88 3.31
C VAL A 81 -24.44 8.74 2.28
N ALA A 82 -25.53 8.55 1.53
CA ALA A 82 -25.60 7.55 0.47
C ALA A 82 -24.54 7.75 -0.62
N TRP A 83 -24.37 8.98 -1.11
CA TRP A 83 -23.36 9.30 -2.12
C TRP A 83 -21.93 9.05 -1.61
N ASN A 84 -21.66 9.32 -0.34
CA ASN A 84 -20.35 9.06 0.26
C ASN A 84 -20.09 7.55 0.39
N ALA A 85 -21.09 6.78 0.83
CA ALA A 85 -21.01 5.34 0.94
C ALA A 85 -20.76 4.68 -0.43
N ILE A 86 -21.51 5.06 -1.47
CA ILE A 86 -21.30 4.54 -2.83
C ILE A 86 -19.90 4.91 -3.34
N ARG A 87 -19.44 6.16 -3.15
CA ARG A 87 -18.08 6.57 -3.56
C ARG A 87 -16.99 5.79 -2.81
N GLN A 88 -17.22 5.46 -1.54
CA GLN A 88 -16.30 4.65 -0.75
C GLN A 88 -16.27 3.20 -1.24
N ALA A 89 -17.44 2.59 -1.47
CA ALA A 89 -17.54 1.24 -2.05
C ALA A 89 -16.89 1.17 -3.43
N ALA A 90 -17.11 2.19 -4.28
CA ALA A 90 -16.49 2.30 -5.59
C ALA A 90 -14.96 2.30 -5.47
N ARG A 91 -14.40 3.13 -4.58
CA ARG A 91 -12.94 3.16 -4.35
C ARG A 91 -12.40 1.83 -3.82
N ALA A 92 -13.16 1.16 -2.95
CA ALA A 92 -12.77 -0.15 -2.42
C ALA A 92 -12.76 -1.22 -3.51
N ASP A 93 -13.78 -1.27 -4.38
CA ASP A 93 -13.84 -2.17 -5.54
C ASP A 93 -12.68 -1.91 -6.51
N CYS A 94 -12.42 -0.64 -6.83
CA CYS A 94 -11.27 -0.24 -7.66
C CYS A 94 -9.95 -0.73 -7.04
N ALA A 95 -9.74 -0.46 -5.75
CA ALA A 95 -8.53 -0.87 -5.04
C ALA A 95 -8.36 -2.40 -4.98
N PHE A 96 -9.47 -3.13 -4.78
CA PHE A 96 -9.49 -4.60 -4.78
C PHE A 96 -9.09 -5.16 -6.14
N ARG A 97 -9.65 -4.61 -7.22
CA ARG A 97 -9.30 -4.97 -8.62
C ARG A 97 -7.93 -4.46 -9.07
N GLY A 98 -7.23 -3.70 -8.22
CA GLY A 98 -5.98 -3.05 -8.57
C GLY A 98 -6.09 -2.00 -9.68
N TRP A 99 -7.27 -1.39 -9.82
CA TRP A 99 -7.54 -0.34 -10.78
C TRP A 99 -7.64 1.02 -10.08
N GLN A 100 -7.16 2.08 -10.75
CA GLN A 100 -7.30 3.45 -10.26
C GLN A 100 -7.98 4.31 -11.34
N PRO A 101 -9.15 4.91 -11.05
CA PRO A 101 -9.76 5.88 -11.96
C PRO A 101 -8.92 7.17 -12.04
N GLY A 102 -8.58 7.59 -13.25
CA GLY A 102 -7.76 8.78 -13.54
C GLY A 102 -7.59 8.98 -15.05
N TYR A 103 -6.84 10.02 -15.46
CA TYR A 103 -6.49 10.24 -16.88
C TYR A 103 -5.46 9.21 -17.39
N GLU A 104 -4.62 8.71 -16.49
CA GLU A 104 -3.72 7.58 -16.74
C GLU A 104 -4.22 6.40 -15.93
N ALA A 105 -4.79 5.39 -16.62
CA ALA A 105 -5.15 4.13 -15.98
C ALA A 105 -3.87 3.37 -15.66
N VAL A 106 -3.38 3.51 -14.42
CA VAL A 106 -2.19 2.80 -13.96
C VAL A 106 -2.59 1.53 -13.22
N THR A 107 -2.07 0.40 -13.67
CA THR A 107 -2.17 -0.89 -12.99
C THR A 107 -1.51 -0.84 -11.62
N ARG A 108 -2.26 -1.15 -10.56
CA ARG A 108 -1.75 -1.18 -9.18
C ARG A 108 -1.41 -2.61 -8.73
N PRO A 109 -0.64 -2.78 -7.63
CA PRO A 109 -0.24 -4.11 -7.13
C PRO A 109 -1.37 -5.11 -6.87
N GLY A 110 -2.62 -4.65 -6.70
CA GLY A 110 -3.79 -5.53 -6.53
C GLY A 110 -4.29 -6.18 -7.82
N PHE A 111 -3.81 -5.74 -8.99
CA PHE A 111 -4.41 -6.09 -10.28
C PHE A 111 -4.18 -7.56 -10.62
N GLU A 112 -2.91 -7.98 -10.63
CA GLU A 112 -2.55 -9.38 -10.88
C GLU A 112 -3.24 -10.30 -9.88
N ARG A 113 -3.22 -9.94 -8.58
CA ARG A 113 -3.88 -10.74 -7.54
C ARG A 113 -5.37 -10.92 -7.80
N TYR A 114 -6.08 -9.87 -8.19
CA TYR A 114 -7.50 -9.96 -8.52
C TYR A 114 -7.70 -10.86 -9.74
N TRP A 115 -7.01 -10.61 -10.85
CA TRP A 115 -7.26 -11.32 -12.10
C TRP A 115 -6.73 -12.76 -12.13
N ALA A 116 -5.63 -13.04 -11.43
CA ALA A 116 -5.05 -14.38 -11.36
C ALA A 116 -5.74 -15.29 -10.35
N LEU A 117 -6.27 -14.75 -9.25
CA LEU A 117 -6.80 -15.56 -8.14
C LEU A 117 -8.30 -15.35 -7.87
N SER A 118 -8.78 -14.11 -7.85
CA SER A 118 -10.17 -13.80 -7.49
C SER A 118 -11.14 -13.92 -8.68
N ALA A 119 -10.72 -13.44 -9.85
CA ALA A 119 -11.51 -13.48 -11.08
C ALA A 119 -11.46 -14.84 -11.78
N ASN A 120 -10.47 -15.66 -11.43
CA ASN A 120 -10.29 -17.03 -11.94
C ASN A 120 -10.35 -18.02 -10.76
N PRO A 121 -11.56 -18.45 -10.33
CA PRO A 121 -11.73 -19.41 -9.23
C PRO A 121 -11.07 -20.76 -9.51
N HIS A 122 -10.93 -21.09 -10.79
CA HIS A 122 -10.20 -22.25 -11.28
C HIS A 122 -8.98 -21.76 -12.06
N PRO A 123 -7.80 -21.62 -11.42
CA PRO A 123 -6.60 -21.22 -12.13
C PRO A 123 -6.27 -22.28 -13.21
N SER A 124 -5.93 -21.82 -14.41
CA SER A 124 -5.49 -22.71 -15.49
C SER A 124 -4.26 -23.51 -15.03
N PRO A 125 -4.13 -24.81 -15.40
CA PRO A 125 -2.95 -25.60 -15.09
C PRO A 125 -1.68 -25.07 -15.77
N GLU A 126 -1.81 -24.15 -16.73
CA GLU A 126 -0.70 -23.57 -17.49
C GLU A 126 0.45 -23.07 -16.62
N ALA A 127 0.17 -22.32 -15.54
CA ALA A 127 1.23 -21.82 -14.66
C ALA A 127 2.05 -22.97 -14.07
N ALA A 128 1.37 -24.02 -13.58
CA ALA A 128 2.03 -25.19 -13.02
C ALA A 128 2.76 -26.04 -14.07
N VAL A 129 2.33 -26.02 -15.33
CA VAL A 129 3.02 -26.68 -16.44
C VAL A 129 4.27 -25.89 -16.85
N VAL A 130 4.15 -24.57 -16.99
CA VAL A 130 5.24 -23.64 -17.30
C VAL A 130 6.32 -23.72 -16.23
N GLU A 131 5.94 -23.67 -14.95
CA GLU A 131 6.89 -23.80 -13.83
C GLU A 131 7.64 -25.14 -13.83
N ARG A 132 6.93 -26.25 -14.07
CA ARG A 132 7.55 -27.58 -14.15
C ARG A 132 8.52 -27.70 -15.32
N LEU A 133 8.12 -27.19 -16.50
CA LEU A 133 8.94 -27.24 -17.70
C LEU A 133 10.18 -26.34 -17.55
N ALA A 134 10.00 -25.11 -17.07
CA ALA A 134 11.08 -24.17 -16.82
C ALA A 134 12.07 -24.71 -15.79
N LEU A 135 11.58 -25.31 -14.69
CA LEU A 135 12.45 -25.97 -13.72
C LEU A 135 13.27 -27.08 -14.37
N ALA A 136 12.65 -27.95 -15.18
CA ALA A 136 13.35 -29.03 -15.88
C ALA A 136 14.44 -28.52 -16.84
N GLN A 137 14.23 -27.38 -17.49
CA GLN A 137 15.21 -26.75 -18.38
C GLN A 137 16.34 -26.03 -17.63
N ILE A 138 16.01 -25.33 -16.54
CA ILE A 138 16.95 -24.51 -15.76
C ILE A 138 17.83 -25.38 -14.85
N TRP A 139 17.25 -26.42 -14.25
CA TRP A 139 17.93 -27.27 -13.26
C TRP A 139 19.29 -27.82 -13.74
N PRO A 140 19.42 -28.46 -14.91
CA PRO A 140 20.71 -28.97 -15.37
C PRO A 140 21.73 -27.87 -15.68
N ARG A 141 21.28 -26.65 -16.01
CA ARG A 141 22.13 -25.49 -16.33
C ARG A 141 22.68 -24.79 -15.08
N LEU A 142 22.10 -25.07 -13.91
CA LEU A 142 22.60 -24.55 -12.63
C LEU A 142 23.86 -25.30 -12.16
N ARG A 143 24.80 -24.53 -11.62
CA ARG A 143 26.00 -25.06 -10.96
C ARG A 143 25.60 -26.10 -9.90
N PRO A 144 26.31 -27.25 -9.78
CA PRO A 144 25.98 -28.30 -8.82
C PRO A 144 25.79 -27.78 -7.38
N ARG A 145 26.69 -26.89 -6.94
CA ARG A 145 26.61 -26.26 -5.61
C ARG A 145 25.36 -25.40 -5.42
N HIS A 146 24.84 -24.75 -6.47
CA HIS A 146 23.60 -23.97 -6.37
C HIS A 146 22.38 -24.90 -6.24
N ARG A 147 22.36 -26.01 -6.98
CA ARG A 147 21.31 -27.03 -6.88
C ARG A 147 21.24 -27.61 -5.47
N GLU A 148 22.40 -27.98 -4.91
CA GLU A 148 22.52 -28.52 -3.55
C GLU A 148 21.93 -27.56 -2.49
N LEU A 149 22.27 -26.27 -2.56
CA LEU A 149 21.76 -25.26 -1.64
C LEU A 149 20.24 -25.06 -1.76
N LEU A 150 19.72 -25.02 -3.00
CA LEU A 150 18.29 -24.88 -3.26
C LEU A 150 17.51 -26.10 -2.79
N LEU A 151 18.03 -27.31 -3.04
CA LEU A 151 17.44 -28.56 -2.53
C LEU A 151 17.43 -28.60 -1.01
N ALA A 152 18.54 -28.28 -0.35
CA ALA A 152 18.62 -28.27 1.10
C ALA A 152 17.57 -27.33 1.72
N LEU A 153 17.40 -26.13 1.14
CA LEU A 153 16.36 -25.21 1.61
C LEU A 153 14.94 -25.71 1.32
N ALA A 154 14.71 -26.36 0.18
CA ALA A 154 13.41 -26.92 -0.18
C ALA A 154 13.00 -28.09 0.73
N VAL A 155 13.97 -28.92 1.15
CA VAL A 155 13.72 -30.08 2.02
C VAL A 155 13.49 -29.65 3.47
N HIS A 156 14.26 -28.70 3.98
CA HIS A 156 14.23 -28.36 5.40
C HIS A 156 13.30 -27.19 5.76
N ASP A 157 12.91 -26.36 4.79
CA ASP A 157 12.08 -25.16 4.95
C ASP A 157 12.56 -24.18 6.06
N ASP A 158 13.84 -24.29 6.44
CA ASP A 158 14.47 -23.52 7.50
C ASP A 158 15.93 -23.26 7.13
N TYR A 159 16.36 -22.00 7.23
CA TYR A 159 17.70 -21.57 6.83
C TYR A 159 18.82 -22.14 7.71
N THR A 160 18.55 -22.33 8.99
CA THR A 160 19.52 -22.88 9.95
C THR A 160 19.72 -24.36 9.68
N ARG A 161 18.62 -25.13 9.60
CA ARG A 161 18.67 -26.57 9.31
C ARG A 161 19.25 -26.86 7.92
N ALA A 162 18.90 -26.05 6.92
CA ALA A 162 19.49 -26.20 5.58
C ALA A 162 20.99 -25.85 5.54
N ALA A 163 21.43 -24.89 6.35
CA ALA A 163 22.86 -24.56 6.47
C ALA A 163 23.64 -25.72 7.11
N GLU A 164 23.10 -26.30 8.18
CA GLU A 164 23.68 -27.47 8.86
C GLU A 164 23.78 -28.69 7.93
N ALA A 165 22.72 -28.99 7.18
CA ALA A 165 22.68 -30.11 6.24
C ALA A 165 23.74 -30.01 5.13
N VAL A 166 24.11 -28.78 4.72
CA VAL A 166 25.13 -28.52 3.68
C VAL A 166 26.53 -28.28 4.30
N GLY A 167 26.65 -28.32 5.63
CA GLY A 167 27.90 -28.09 6.36
C GLY A 167 28.40 -26.65 6.31
N LEU A 168 27.48 -25.67 6.24
CA LEU A 168 27.81 -24.24 6.18
C LEU A 168 27.34 -23.50 7.44
N LYS A 169 28.08 -22.44 7.80
CA LYS A 169 27.58 -21.45 8.77
C LYS A 169 26.38 -20.70 8.20
N TYR A 170 25.43 -20.33 9.06
CA TYR A 170 24.20 -19.61 8.70
C TYR A 170 24.42 -18.42 7.74
N HIS A 171 25.29 -17.46 8.08
CA HIS A 171 25.52 -16.28 7.24
C HIS A 171 26.18 -16.62 5.89
N SER A 172 27.02 -17.66 5.85
CA SER A 172 27.60 -18.17 4.61
C SER A 172 26.52 -18.80 3.72
N PHE A 173 25.62 -19.59 4.32
CA PHE A 173 24.48 -20.17 3.63
C PHE A 173 23.56 -19.10 3.04
N VAL A 174 23.18 -18.08 3.81
CA VAL A 174 22.38 -16.92 3.34
C VAL A 174 23.04 -16.22 2.15
N SER A 175 24.35 -16.03 2.18
CA SER A 175 25.09 -15.40 1.07
C SER A 175 25.16 -16.30 -0.17
N CYS A 176 25.28 -17.61 0.02
CA CYS A 176 25.33 -18.60 -1.07
C CYS A 176 23.96 -18.80 -1.73
N ILE A 177 22.88 -18.90 -0.94
CA ILE A 177 21.52 -19.04 -1.47
C ILE A 177 21.07 -17.78 -2.21
N SER A 178 21.48 -16.58 -1.76
CA SER A 178 21.26 -15.33 -2.50
C SER A 178 21.88 -15.35 -3.90
N ARG A 179 23.07 -15.94 -4.04
CA ARG A 179 23.74 -16.13 -5.34
C ARG A 179 23.05 -17.20 -6.19
N ALA A 180 22.67 -18.32 -5.57
CA ALA A 180 21.93 -19.39 -6.25
C ALA A 180 20.59 -18.89 -6.82
N ARG A 181 19.81 -18.12 -6.04
CA ARG A 181 18.55 -17.51 -6.47
C ARG A 181 18.74 -16.53 -7.62
N ARG A 182 19.77 -15.68 -7.57
CA ARG A 182 20.10 -14.78 -8.68
C ARG A 182 20.47 -15.54 -9.96
N ALA A 183 21.23 -16.62 -9.85
CA ALA A 183 21.57 -17.46 -10.99
C ALA A 183 20.35 -18.16 -11.59
N PHE A 184 19.46 -18.69 -10.74
CA PHE A 184 18.17 -19.26 -11.18
C PHE A 184 17.34 -18.20 -11.92
N LEU A 185 17.18 -17.01 -11.33
CA LEU A 185 16.39 -15.93 -11.90
C LEU A 185 16.94 -15.44 -13.26
N ALA A 186 18.27 -15.37 -13.39
CA ALA A 186 18.90 -15.00 -14.66
C ALA A 186 18.62 -16.02 -15.79
N LEU A 187 18.54 -17.31 -15.46
CA LEU A 187 18.17 -18.36 -16.42
C LEU A 187 16.66 -18.35 -16.71
N TRP A 188 15.84 -18.01 -15.72
CA TRP A 188 14.38 -17.88 -15.88
C TRP A 188 14.00 -16.75 -16.84
N HIS A 189 14.72 -15.63 -16.76
CA HIS A 189 14.54 -14.47 -17.64
C HIS A 189 15.56 -14.44 -18.77
N GLU A 190 16.04 -15.59 -19.24
CA GLU A 190 16.90 -15.61 -20.43
C GLU A 190 16.14 -14.92 -21.58
N HIS A 191 16.78 -13.94 -22.22
CA HIS A 191 16.21 -12.99 -23.22
C HIS A 191 15.50 -11.74 -22.68
N GLU A 192 15.43 -11.54 -21.36
CA GLU A 192 14.92 -10.31 -20.73
C GLU A 192 15.92 -9.75 -19.69
N ALA A 193 15.74 -8.48 -19.30
CA ALA A 193 16.46 -7.95 -18.13
C ALA A 193 15.79 -8.49 -16.85
N PRO A 194 16.48 -9.34 -16.05
CA PRO A 194 15.84 -9.96 -14.90
C PRO A 194 15.38 -8.88 -13.90
N SER A 195 14.12 -8.97 -13.48
CA SER A 195 13.63 -8.14 -12.39
C SER A 195 14.35 -8.49 -11.08
N ARG A 196 14.30 -7.63 -10.06
CA ARG A 196 14.82 -8.01 -8.73
C ARG A 196 13.98 -9.18 -8.19
N PRO A 197 14.56 -10.17 -7.47
CA PRO A 197 13.78 -11.24 -6.85
C PRO A 197 12.59 -10.66 -6.09
N TRP A 198 11.37 -11.13 -6.39
CA TRP A 198 10.16 -10.59 -5.81
C TRP A 198 10.05 -10.93 -4.32
N GLY A 199 9.79 -9.89 -3.51
CA GLY A 199 9.48 -10.04 -2.09
C GLY A 199 10.69 -10.32 -1.19
N HIS A 200 10.40 -10.33 0.12
CA HIS A 200 11.33 -10.79 1.14
C HIS A 200 10.94 -12.20 1.54
N ASP A 201 11.91 -13.11 1.63
CA ASP A 201 11.65 -14.44 2.18
C ASP A 201 11.14 -14.31 3.62
N VAL A 202 9.96 -14.89 3.87
CA VAL A 202 9.26 -14.87 5.17
C VAL A 202 9.35 -16.21 5.89
N ARG A 203 10.02 -17.23 5.32
CA ARG A 203 10.24 -18.51 5.99
C ARG A 203 10.98 -18.31 7.31
N GLY A 204 10.48 -18.94 8.37
CA GLY A 204 10.98 -18.77 9.75
C GLY A 204 10.66 -17.41 10.40
N LYS A 205 9.99 -16.49 9.71
CA LYS A 205 9.53 -15.22 10.32
C LYS A 205 8.12 -15.39 10.82
N GLN A 206 7.88 -14.97 12.07
CA GLN A 206 6.52 -14.77 12.55
C GLN A 206 5.84 -13.76 11.62
N PRO A 207 4.59 -14.02 11.16
CA PRO A 207 3.85 -13.05 10.39
C PRO A 207 3.80 -11.76 11.20
N THR A 208 4.47 -10.71 10.71
CA THR A 208 4.33 -9.41 11.36
C THR A 208 2.91 -8.95 11.13
N THR A 209 2.05 -9.13 12.13
CA THR A 209 0.71 -8.53 12.24
C THR A 209 0.86 -7.03 12.45
N ARG A 210 1.56 -6.35 11.54
CA ARG A 210 1.54 -4.89 11.47
C ARG A 210 0.17 -4.53 10.92
N THR A 211 -0.75 -4.23 11.81
CA THR A 211 -2.02 -3.62 11.43
C THR A 211 -1.73 -2.36 10.62
N VAL A 212 -2.47 -2.18 9.53
CA VAL A 212 -2.39 -0.97 8.68
C VAL A 212 -2.51 0.28 9.56
N THR A 213 -3.36 0.22 10.59
CA THR A 213 -3.52 1.24 11.64
C THR A 213 -2.22 1.56 12.35
N GLY A 214 -1.46 0.57 12.85
CA GLY A 214 -0.19 0.80 13.54
C GLY A 214 0.90 1.38 12.63
N THR A 215 0.86 1.05 11.34
CA THR A 215 1.78 1.63 10.35
C THR A 215 1.43 3.08 10.01
N VAL A 216 0.14 3.37 9.86
CA VAL A 216 -0.38 4.73 9.59
C VAL A 216 -0.17 5.65 10.80
N LEU A 217 -0.41 5.18 12.03
CA LEU A 217 -0.15 5.94 13.25
C LEU A 217 1.33 6.32 13.37
N ARG A 218 2.25 5.36 13.19
CA ARG A 218 3.70 5.65 13.18
C ARG A 218 4.12 6.60 12.07
N LEU A 219 3.51 6.50 10.88
CA LEU A 219 3.80 7.41 9.78
C LEU A 219 3.30 8.83 10.09
N ARG A 220 2.12 8.96 10.72
CA ARG A 220 1.57 10.23 11.19
C ARG A 220 2.40 10.83 12.31
N GLU A 221 2.85 10.03 13.26
CA GLU A 221 3.79 10.45 14.31
C GLU A 221 5.11 10.91 13.73
N ARG A 222 5.71 10.16 12.79
CA ARG A 222 6.92 10.60 12.07
C ARG A 222 6.70 11.91 11.32
N ARG A 223 5.56 12.08 10.65
CA ARG A 223 5.24 13.31 9.92
C ARG A 223 4.98 14.50 10.86
N ARG A 224 4.33 14.28 12.01
CA ARG A 224 4.17 15.30 13.06
C ARG A 224 5.53 15.69 13.64
N ALA A 225 6.33 14.73 14.04
CA ALA A 225 7.70 14.96 14.51
C ALA A 225 8.55 15.69 13.45
N GLN A 226 8.43 15.36 12.17
CA GLN A 226 9.11 16.07 11.08
C GLN A 226 8.59 17.48 10.82
N ARG A 227 7.32 17.76 11.14
CA ARG A 227 6.70 19.08 11.00
C ARG A 227 7.11 20.02 12.14
N ASP A 228 7.32 19.47 13.33
CA ASP A 228 7.77 20.23 14.51
C ASP A 228 9.31 20.29 14.62
N THR A 229 10.04 19.52 13.81
CA THR A 229 11.50 19.60 13.71
C THR A 229 11.88 20.66 12.68
N PRO A 230 12.65 21.70 13.03
CA PRO A 230 13.15 22.66 12.04
C PRO A 230 13.97 21.92 10.97
N PRO A 231 13.93 22.37 9.70
CA PRO A 231 14.64 21.70 8.62
C PRO A 231 16.12 21.58 8.99
N ARG A 232 16.62 20.34 9.11
CA ARG A 232 18.06 20.13 9.32
C ARG A 232 18.80 20.75 8.13
N PRO A 233 19.87 21.53 8.36
CA PRO A 233 20.65 22.10 7.28
C PRO A 233 21.13 20.97 6.37
N ARG A 234 20.78 21.07 5.08
CA ARG A 234 21.22 20.12 4.05
C ARG A 234 22.69 20.40 3.75
N GLY A 235 23.57 19.66 4.42
CA GLY A 235 24.99 19.69 4.15
C GLY A 235 25.77 18.76 5.08
N PRO A 236 26.95 18.29 4.68
CA PRO A 236 27.87 17.63 5.60
C PRO A 236 28.17 18.59 6.76
N ARG A 237 28.02 18.10 8.01
CA ARG A 237 28.39 18.87 9.21
C ARG A 237 29.86 19.28 9.09
N ARG A 238 30.12 20.59 9.01
CA ARG A 238 31.48 21.12 9.03
C ARG A 238 32.11 20.72 10.37
N LYS A 239 33.26 20.05 10.36
CA LYS A 239 34.00 19.72 11.59
C LYS A 239 34.41 21.02 12.28
N ASP A 240 34.12 21.20 13.56
CA ASP A 240 34.73 22.31 14.29
C ASP A 240 36.20 21.98 14.52
N VAL A 241 37.09 22.93 14.23
CA VAL A 241 38.55 22.75 14.29
C VAL A 241 39.17 23.74 15.27
N GLY A 242 38.35 24.52 15.98
CA GLY A 242 38.81 25.48 16.99
C GLY A 242 39.57 26.69 16.43
N VAL A 243 39.73 26.79 15.11
CA VAL A 243 40.31 27.94 14.41
C VAL A 243 39.28 28.48 13.42
N PRO A 244 38.95 29.78 13.48
CA PRO A 244 37.96 30.37 12.58
C PRO A 244 38.47 30.41 11.14
N ASP A 245 37.56 30.22 10.17
CA ASP A 245 37.89 30.15 8.73
C ASP A 245 38.58 31.45 8.23
N ALA A 246 38.31 32.61 8.84
CA ALA A 246 38.98 33.88 8.56
C ALA A 246 40.47 33.88 8.94
N GLU A 247 40.84 33.20 10.02
CA GLU A 247 42.25 33.07 10.44
C GLU A 247 43.00 32.12 9.50
N LEU A 248 42.34 31.05 9.01
CA LEU A 248 42.91 30.18 7.98
C LEU A 248 43.16 30.96 6.66
N ALA A 249 42.23 31.84 6.29
CA ALA A 249 42.39 32.70 5.11
C ALA A 249 43.53 33.72 5.30
N ARG A 250 43.67 34.32 6.49
CA ARG A 250 44.78 35.23 6.82
C ARG A 250 46.14 34.56 6.71
N ARG A 251 46.29 33.33 7.22
CA ARG A 251 47.53 32.54 7.10
C ARG A 251 47.88 32.24 5.64
N TYR A 252 46.88 31.90 4.83
CA TYR A 252 47.07 31.69 3.40
C TYR A 252 47.51 32.98 2.69
N LEU A 253 46.88 34.13 2.99
CA LEU A 253 47.28 35.43 2.45
C LEU A 253 48.67 35.89 2.93
N ALA A 254 49.10 35.46 4.12
CA ALA A 254 50.45 35.68 4.63
C ALA A 254 51.52 34.79 3.96
N GLY A 255 51.12 33.93 3.01
CA GLY A 255 52.03 33.10 2.21
C GLY A 255 52.18 31.66 2.70
N GLU A 256 51.45 31.23 3.74
CA GLU A 256 51.46 29.82 4.13
C GLU A 256 50.76 28.94 3.09
N SER A 257 51.38 27.81 2.75
CA SER A 257 50.77 26.86 1.82
C SER A 257 49.55 26.15 2.43
N LEU A 258 48.55 25.84 1.60
CA LEU A 258 47.34 25.10 2.01
C LEU A 258 47.66 23.75 2.68
N ALA A 259 48.76 23.10 2.30
CA ALA A 259 49.20 21.84 2.91
C ALA A 259 49.81 22.03 4.31
N SER A 260 50.42 23.19 4.58
CA SER A 260 50.90 23.56 5.92
C SER A 260 49.73 23.82 6.86
N ILE A 261 48.78 24.64 6.41
CA ILE A 261 47.57 24.98 7.17
C ILE A 261 46.74 23.71 7.45
N ALA A 262 46.53 22.87 6.44
CA ALA A 262 45.82 21.60 6.58
C ALA A 262 46.42 20.66 7.65
N ARG A 263 47.76 20.56 7.70
CA ARG A 263 48.46 19.73 8.70
C ARG A 263 48.35 20.30 10.11
N SER A 264 48.46 21.62 10.27
CA SER A 264 48.38 22.25 11.60
C SER A 264 46.98 22.14 12.23
N VAL A 265 45.94 22.07 11.41
CA VAL A 265 44.54 22.00 11.86
C VAL A 265 43.90 20.60 11.69
N GLY A 266 44.66 19.61 11.23
CA GLY A 266 44.17 18.23 11.07
C GLY A 266 43.07 18.04 10.02
N LEU A 267 43.03 18.90 8.99
CA LEU A 267 42.07 18.83 7.88
C LEU A 267 42.73 18.37 6.58
N GLY A 268 41.91 17.93 5.62
CA GLY A 268 42.38 17.71 4.25
C GLY A 268 42.61 19.03 3.51
N LYS A 269 43.60 19.08 2.60
CA LYS A 269 43.93 20.26 1.78
C LYS A 269 42.70 20.84 1.04
N THR A 270 41.88 19.97 0.47
CA THR A 270 40.62 20.35 -0.21
C THR A 270 39.61 20.97 0.75
N THR A 271 39.50 20.45 1.98
CA THR A 271 38.62 21.00 3.01
C THR A 271 39.05 22.40 3.46
N VAL A 272 40.36 22.65 3.59
CA VAL A 272 40.88 23.99 3.89
C VAL A 272 40.61 24.96 2.74
N HIS A 273 40.86 24.55 1.49
CA HIS A 273 40.59 25.37 0.30
C HIS A 273 39.11 25.79 0.23
N THR A 274 38.17 24.86 0.38
CA THR A 274 36.73 25.16 0.36
C THR A 274 36.29 26.11 1.49
N ARG A 275 36.97 26.10 2.64
CA ARG A 275 36.67 26.97 3.78
C ARG A 275 37.16 28.41 3.59
N ILE A 276 38.34 28.58 3.01
CA ILE A 276 38.92 29.92 2.84
C ILE A 276 38.38 30.62 1.58
N GLN A 277 37.88 29.87 0.58
CA GLN A 277 37.44 30.42 -0.71
C GLN A 277 36.40 31.56 -0.61
N PRO A 278 35.41 31.53 0.31
CA PRO A 278 34.51 32.67 0.53
C PRO A 278 35.22 33.93 1.07
N HIS A 279 36.29 33.76 1.85
CA HIS A 279 37.05 34.85 2.48
C HIS A 279 38.16 35.43 1.59
N LEU A 280 38.46 34.78 0.46
CA LEU A 280 39.38 35.30 -0.55
C LEU A 280 38.68 36.23 -1.56
N GLY A 281 37.34 36.30 -1.54
CA GLY A 281 36.51 37.04 -2.49
C GLY A 281 36.18 38.50 -2.12
N GLU A 282 36.64 39.02 -0.98
CA GLU A 282 36.33 40.39 -0.51
C GLU A 282 37.44 41.41 -0.82
N ARG A 283 37.98 41.40 -2.05
CA ARG A 283 38.76 42.52 -2.59
C ARG A 283 38.10 43.06 -3.85
N ARG A 284 37.28 44.10 -3.68
CA ARG A 284 37.13 45.20 -4.64
C ARG A 284 37.83 46.42 -4.05
#